data_AF-A0A7J8B7H2-F1
#
_entry.id   AF-A0A7J8B7H2-F1
#
_cell.length_a   1.000
_cell.length_b   1.000
_cell.length_c   1.000
_cell.angle_alpha   90.00
_cell.angle_beta   90.00
_cell.angle_gamma   90.00
#
_symmetry.space_group_name_H-M   'P 1'
#
loop_
_entity.id
_entity.type
_entity.pdbx_description
1 polymer ?
#
loop_
_entity_poly.entity_id
_entity_poly.type
_entity_poly.pdbx_seq_one_letter_code
_entity_poly.pdbx_strand_id
1 'polypeptide(L)'
;MHLFGGTFAHQASVAHVVGQQGRGRAGIEASLDVEYLMSAGANISTWVYSNPGRHESQEPFLQWLLLLSNESALPPVHTISYGDDEDSLSSAYMQRVNAEFMKAAARGLTLLFASGDSGAGCWSTSGRHQFRPSFPASRSQAPSLLSRTQLPVFLFLSPQAF
;
A
#
# COMPACT_ATOMS: atom_id res chain seq x y z
N MET A 1 -0.16 -8.26 34.05
CA MET A 1 -0.26 -7.57 32.75
C MET A 1 -0.96 -8.53 31.80
N HIS A 2 -2.20 -8.26 31.38
CA HIS A 2 -2.92 -9.09 30.42
C HIS A 2 -2.55 -8.63 29.01
N LEU A 3 -1.89 -9.48 28.24
CA LEU A 3 -1.62 -9.24 26.82
C LEU A 3 -2.93 -9.35 26.05
N PHE A 4 -3.38 -8.23 25.48
CA PHE A 4 -4.51 -8.21 24.57
C PHE A 4 -4.16 -9.02 23.31
N GLY A 5 -5.06 -9.91 22.88
CA GLY A 5 -4.86 -10.73 21.68
C GLY A 5 -4.08 -12.03 21.86
N GLY A 6 -3.57 -12.34 23.07
CA GLY A 6 -2.82 -13.59 23.31
C GLY A 6 -3.59 -14.90 23.12
N THR A 7 -4.92 -14.83 22.97
CA THR A 7 -5.80 -15.99 22.69
C THR A 7 -6.35 -15.99 21.26
N PHE A 8 -5.96 -15.04 20.41
CA PHE A 8 -6.43 -15.01 19.03
C PHE A 8 -5.75 -16.13 18.24
N ALA A 9 -6.50 -16.79 17.36
CA ALA A 9 -5.93 -17.70 16.41
C ALA A 9 -5.14 -16.87 15.37
N HIS A 10 -3.85 -17.14 15.22
CA HIS A 10 -3.02 -16.50 14.21
C HIS A 10 -2.73 -17.47 13.07
N GLN A 11 -2.68 -16.96 11.84
CA GLN A 11 -2.15 -17.74 10.73
C GLN A 11 -0.63 -17.69 10.76
N ALA A 12 0.02 -18.83 10.54
CA ALA A 12 1.48 -18.94 10.54
C ALA A 12 2.12 -18.54 9.21
N SER A 13 1.31 -18.33 8.16
CA SER A 13 1.77 -18.01 6.81
C SER A 13 0.73 -17.19 6.06
N VAL A 14 1.19 -16.42 5.07
CA VAL A 14 0.32 -15.73 4.11
C VAL A 14 -0.32 -16.73 3.15
N ALA A 15 -1.52 -16.44 2.68
CA ALA A 15 -2.28 -17.34 1.80
C ALA A 15 -1.77 -17.26 0.34
N HIS A 16 -1.39 -16.07 -0.10
CA HIS A 16 -0.92 -15.83 -1.47
C HIS A 16 0.21 -14.81 -1.50
N VAL A 17 1.22 -15.06 -2.34
CA VAL A 17 2.28 -14.10 -2.67
C VAL A 17 2.19 -13.79 -4.16
N VAL A 18 2.05 -12.50 -4.49
CA VAL A 18 1.94 -11.99 -5.86
C VAL A 18 3.21 -11.20 -6.19
N GLY A 19 3.82 -11.48 -7.34
CA GLY A 19 5.10 -10.90 -7.74
C GLY A 19 6.30 -11.81 -7.42
N GLN A 20 7.52 -11.32 -7.65
CA GLN A 20 8.74 -12.11 -7.45
C GLN A 20 9.43 -11.72 -6.15
N GLN A 21 9.30 -12.48 -5.08
CA GLN A 21 10.33 -12.45 -4.04
C GLN A 21 11.57 -13.11 -4.64
N GLY A 22 12.58 -12.33 -5.02
CA GLY A 22 13.91 -12.88 -5.31
C GLY A 22 14.41 -13.71 -4.12
N ARG A 23 15.44 -14.54 -4.31
CA ARG A 23 16.11 -15.28 -3.21
C ARG A 23 16.93 -14.35 -2.30
N GLY A 24 16.37 -13.22 -1.89
CA GLY A 24 16.96 -12.24 -0.98
C GLY A 24 16.36 -12.33 0.42
N ARG A 25 16.98 -11.64 1.38
CA ARG A 25 16.36 -11.43 2.69
C ARG A 25 15.12 -10.56 2.50
N ALA A 26 14.01 -10.94 3.16
CA ALA A 26 12.87 -10.03 3.30
C ALA A 26 13.38 -8.71 3.91
N GLY A 27 12.97 -7.58 3.32
CA GLY A 27 13.27 -6.27 3.87
C GLY A 27 12.53 -6.08 5.20
N ILE A 28 13.07 -5.23 6.08
CA ILE A 28 12.43 -4.90 7.37
C ILE A 28 10.99 -4.43 7.15
N GLU A 29 10.76 -3.60 6.15
CA GLU A 29 9.41 -3.10 5.79
C GLU A 29 8.45 -4.22 5.39
N ALA A 30 8.93 -5.15 4.56
CA ALA A 30 8.13 -6.28 4.11
C ALA A 30 7.71 -7.21 5.24
N SER A 31 8.58 -7.41 6.24
CA SER A 31 8.26 -8.18 7.44
C SER A 31 7.34 -7.41 8.37
N LEU A 32 7.62 -6.12 8.61
CA LEU A 32 6.85 -5.25 9.50
C LEU A 32 5.37 -5.21 9.09
N ASP A 33 5.11 -4.94 7.83
CA ASP A 33 3.75 -4.78 7.32
C ASP A 33 2.93 -6.07 7.42
N VAL A 34 3.52 -7.22 7.06
CA VAL A 34 2.83 -8.52 7.13
C VAL A 34 2.54 -8.90 8.57
N GLU A 35 3.51 -8.77 9.46
CA GLU A 35 3.39 -9.16 10.86
C GLU A 35 2.32 -8.33 11.58
N TYR A 36 2.33 -7.01 11.40
CA TYR A 36 1.33 -6.14 12.01
C TYR A 36 -0.06 -6.30 11.39
N LEU A 37 -0.14 -6.49 10.07
CA LEU A 37 -1.43 -6.73 9.41
C LEU A 37 -2.07 -8.03 9.90
N MET A 38 -1.32 -9.12 9.95
CA MET A 38 -1.81 -10.43 10.42
C MET A 38 -2.04 -10.49 11.94
N SER A 39 -1.45 -9.55 12.69
CA SER A 39 -1.71 -9.39 14.13
C SER A 39 -2.99 -8.59 14.38
N ALA A 40 -3.20 -7.48 13.66
CA ALA A 40 -4.40 -6.65 13.77
C ALA A 40 -5.63 -7.35 13.17
N GLY A 41 -5.44 -8.05 12.05
CA GLY A 41 -6.43 -8.89 11.38
C GLY A 41 -6.21 -10.38 11.66
N ALA A 42 -6.14 -10.77 12.93
CA ALA A 42 -5.88 -12.17 13.30
C ALA A 42 -6.92 -13.13 12.68
N ASN A 43 -6.43 -14.29 12.22
CA ASN A 43 -7.20 -15.34 11.54
C ASN A 43 -7.88 -14.92 10.21
N ILE A 44 -7.35 -13.91 9.53
CA ILE A 44 -7.83 -13.49 8.21
C ILE A 44 -6.83 -13.93 7.13
N SER A 45 -7.33 -14.39 5.99
CA SER A 45 -6.49 -14.75 4.84
C SER A 45 -5.80 -13.50 4.28
N THR A 46 -4.46 -13.51 4.29
CA THR A 46 -3.64 -12.36 3.90
C THR A 46 -2.87 -12.64 2.61
N TRP A 47 -2.90 -11.68 1.69
CA TRP A 47 -2.15 -11.70 0.45
C TRP A 47 -1.02 -10.68 0.54
N VAL A 48 0.14 -11.02 -0.01
CA VAL A 48 1.28 -10.11 -0.09
C VAL A 48 1.65 -9.89 -1.54
N TYR A 49 1.77 -8.63 -1.92
CA TYR A 49 2.33 -8.23 -3.20
C TYR A 49 3.71 -7.63 -2.97
N SER A 50 4.70 -8.24 -3.59
CA SER A 50 6.08 -7.78 -3.53
C SER A 50 6.67 -7.79 -4.93
N ASN A 51 7.05 -6.61 -5.40
CA ASN A 51 7.76 -6.45 -6.67
C ASN A 51 9.11 -5.76 -6.42
N PRO A 52 10.16 -6.52 -6.09
CA PRO A 52 11.49 -5.99 -5.89
C PRO A 52 12.10 -5.59 -7.23
N GLY A 53 12.08 -4.30 -7.53
CA GLY A 53 12.79 -3.76 -8.68
C GLY A 53 12.44 -2.31 -8.96
N ARG A 54 13.48 -1.49 -9.19
CA ARG A 54 13.34 -0.27 -10.00
C ARG A 54 13.36 -0.74 -11.45
N HIS A 55 12.20 -0.97 -12.05
CA HIS A 55 12.15 -1.05 -13.51
C HIS A 55 12.22 0.37 -14.02
N GLU A 56 13.35 0.75 -14.61
CA GLU A 56 13.75 2.12 -15.02
C GLU A 56 12.78 2.84 -15.99
N SER A 57 11.65 2.23 -16.31
CA SER A 57 10.59 2.76 -17.18
C SER A 57 9.16 2.41 -16.72
N GLN A 58 9.00 1.68 -15.62
CA GLN A 58 7.70 1.23 -15.12
C GLN A 58 7.64 1.48 -13.63
N GLU A 59 6.91 2.53 -13.22
CA GLU A 59 6.52 2.73 -11.83
C GLU A 59 5.77 1.48 -11.35
N PRO A 60 6.35 0.66 -10.43
CA PRO A 60 5.73 -0.59 -9.98
C PRO A 60 4.33 -0.40 -9.41
N PHE A 61 4.06 0.82 -8.92
CA PHE A 61 2.80 1.22 -8.34
C PHE A 61 1.64 1.29 -9.35
N LEU A 62 1.84 1.93 -10.51
CA LEU A 62 0.80 1.99 -11.53
C LEU A 62 0.54 0.59 -12.11
N GLN A 63 1.58 -0.22 -12.30
CA GLN A 63 1.40 -1.60 -12.77
C GLN A 63 0.53 -2.42 -11.81
N TRP A 64 0.74 -2.27 -10.51
CA TRP A 64 -0.11 -2.90 -9.50
C TRP A 64 -1.57 -2.42 -9.57
N LEU A 65 -1.81 -1.12 -9.74
CA LEU A 65 -3.18 -0.59 -9.92
C LEU A 65 -3.88 -1.16 -11.17
N LEU A 66 -3.15 -1.37 -12.25
CA LEU A 66 -3.69 -2.00 -13.46
C LEU A 66 -3.99 -3.48 -13.24
N LEU A 67 -3.13 -4.19 -12.50
CA LEU A 67 -3.38 -5.58 -12.10
C LEU A 67 -4.63 -5.68 -11.22
N LEU A 68 -4.82 -4.76 -10.28
CA LEU A 68 -6.05 -4.70 -9.48
C LEU A 68 -7.26 -4.61 -10.40
N SER A 69 -7.27 -3.69 -11.36
CA SER A 69 -8.38 -3.52 -12.30
C SER A 69 -8.67 -4.75 -13.16
N ASN A 70 -7.69 -5.63 -13.39
CA ASN A 70 -7.83 -6.79 -14.25
C ASN A 70 -8.22 -8.08 -13.49
N GLU A 71 -8.01 -8.12 -12.18
CA GLU A 71 -8.31 -9.29 -11.37
C GLU A 71 -9.76 -9.28 -10.88
N SER A 72 -10.46 -10.42 -10.98
CA SER A 72 -11.89 -10.50 -10.66
C SER A 72 -12.17 -10.73 -9.17
N ALA A 73 -11.31 -11.51 -8.51
CA ALA A 73 -11.42 -11.85 -7.09
C ALA A 73 -10.23 -11.24 -6.31
N LEU A 74 -10.46 -10.07 -5.71
CA LEU A 74 -9.47 -9.37 -4.91
C LEU A 74 -9.88 -9.32 -3.43
N PRO A 75 -8.90 -9.28 -2.52
CA PRO A 75 -9.15 -8.92 -1.14
C PRO A 75 -9.78 -7.52 -1.05
N PRO A 76 -10.86 -7.31 -0.29
CA PRO A 76 -11.56 -6.03 -0.27
C PRO A 76 -10.85 -4.95 0.54
N VAL A 77 -9.84 -5.29 1.35
CA VAL A 77 -9.01 -4.31 2.06
C VAL A 77 -7.58 -4.43 1.54
N HIS A 78 -6.99 -3.31 1.15
CA HIS A 78 -5.61 -3.19 0.74
C HIS A 78 -4.90 -2.17 1.64
N THR A 79 -3.78 -2.56 2.25
CA THR A 79 -2.84 -1.66 2.93
C THR A 79 -1.61 -1.48 2.05
N ILE A 80 -1.16 -0.23 1.87
CA ILE A 80 -0.13 0.14 0.91
C ILE A 80 0.94 0.96 1.62
N SER A 81 2.17 0.43 1.63
CA SER A 81 3.37 1.20 1.97
C SER A 81 4.08 1.64 0.67
N TYR A 82 3.68 2.82 0.17
CA TYR A 82 4.23 3.48 -1.01
C TYR A 82 3.96 4.98 -0.95
N GLY A 83 4.95 5.79 -1.31
CA GLY A 83 4.75 7.21 -1.51
C GLY A 83 5.91 7.84 -2.28
N ASP A 84 5.58 8.78 -3.17
CA ASP A 84 6.52 9.68 -3.84
C ASP A 84 6.28 11.12 -3.38
N ASP A 85 7.29 11.98 -3.48
CA ASP A 85 7.09 13.41 -3.34
C ASP A 85 6.14 13.92 -4.44
N GLU A 86 5.04 14.58 -4.08
CA GLU A 86 4.00 14.98 -5.04
C GLU A 86 4.53 15.92 -6.14
N ASP A 87 5.49 16.78 -5.80
CA ASP A 87 6.13 17.72 -6.74
C ASP A 87 7.03 17.02 -7.77
N SER A 88 7.44 15.78 -7.54
CA SER A 88 8.25 15.00 -8.48
C SER A 88 7.42 14.38 -9.60
N LEU A 89 6.10 14.32 -9.46
CA LEU A 89 5.20 13.60 -10.35
C LEU A 89 4.56 14.51 -11.40
N SER A 90 4.37 13.98 -12.60
CA SER A 90 3.62 14.69 -13.63
C SER A 90 2.11 14.73 -13.31
N SER A 91 1.44 15.82 -13.68
CA SER A 91 -0.02 15.90 -13.52
C SER A 91 -0.76 14.77 -14.27
N ALA A 92 -0.24 14.34 -15.42
CA ALA A 92 -0.85 13.25 -16.19
C ALA A 92 -0.80 11.91 -15.44
N TYR A 93 0.34 11.63 -14.78
CA TYR A 93 0.51 10.43 -13.95
C TYR A 93 -0.44 10.46 -12.74
N MET A 94 -0.47 11.56 -11.99
CA MET A 94 -1.35 11.68 -10.82
C MET A 94 -2.83 11.54 -11.20
N GLN A 95 -3.26 12.13 -12.32
CA GLN A 95 -4.64 11.98 -12.80
C GLN A 95 -4.95 10.53 -13.21
N ARG A 96 -3.99 9.84 -13.86
CA ARG A 96 -4.15 8.42 -14.19
C ARG A 96 -4.29 7.57 -12.94
N VAL A 97 -3.41 7.74 -11.96
CA VAL A 97 -3.47 6.99 -10.69
C VAL A 97 -4.79 7.26 -9.97
N ASN A 98 -5.24 8.51 -9.90
CA ASN A 98 -6.54 8.85 -9.30
C ASN A 98 -7.72 8.18 -10.00
N ALA A 99 -7.68 8.05 -11.33
CA ALA A 99 -8.69 7.30 -12.08
C ALA A 99 -8.70 5.81 -11.70
N GLU A 100 -7.54 5.20 -11.48
CA GLU A 100 -7.45 3.82 -11.02
C GLU A 100 -7.98 3.65 -9.58
N PHE A 101 -7.73 4.62 -8.68
CA PHE A 101 -8.33 4.62 -7.34
C PHE A 101 -9.85 4.73 -7.39
N MET A 102 -10.41 5.58 -8.26
CA MET A 102 -11.86 5.66 -8.45
C MET A 102 -12.44 4.35 -8.97
N LYS A 103 -11.74 3.65 -9.87
CA LYS A 103 -12.14 2.31 -10.33
C LYS A 103 -12.12 1.29 -9.19
N ALA A 104 -11.10 1.31 -8.34
CA ALA A 104 -11.03 0.44 -7.16
C ALA A 104 -12.17 0.72 -6.17
N ALA A 105 -12.45 2.00 -5.89
CA ALA A 105 -13.55 2.41 -5.03
C ALA A 105 -14.92 2.00 -5.59
N ALA A 106 -15.13 2.15 -6.90
CA ALA A 106 -16.36 1.71 -7.58
C ALA A 106 -16.59 0.19 -7.49
N ARG A 107 -15.51 -0.58 -7.26
CA ARG A 107 -15.56 -2.03 -7.02
C ARG A 107 -15.73 -2.39 -5.55
N GLY A 108 -15.84 -1.41 -4.65
CA GLY A 108 -15.97 -1.63 -3.21
C GLY A 108 -14.67 -2.00 -2.49
N LEU A 109 -13.50 -1.70 -3.09
CA LEU A 109 -12.22 -1.92 -2.45
C LEU A 109 -11.88 -0.77 -1.49
N THR A 110 -11.37 -1.11 -0.31
CA THR A 110 -10.80 -0.16 0.66
C THR A 110 -9.30 -0.10 0.46
N LEU A 111 -8.76 1.08 0.17
CA LEU A 111 -7.32 1.32 0.03
C LEU A 111 -6.84 2.21 1.20
N LEU A 112 -5.83 1.76 1.93
CA LEU A 112 -5.20 2.48 3.04
C LEU A 112 -3.74 2.76 2.69
N PHE A 113 -3.32 4.02 2.74
CA PHE A 113 -1.97 4.45 2.39
C PHE A 113 -1.23 4.96 3.62
N ALA A 114 0.06 4.65 3.74
CA ALA A 114 0.93 5.29 4.71
C ALA A 114 1.04 6.79 4.42
N SER A 115 1.05 7.64 5.47
CA SER A 115 1.19 9.09 5.33
C SER A 115 2.62 9.55 5.05
N GLY A 116 3.60 8.65 5.15
CA GLY A 116 5.03 8.93 5.06
C GLY A 116 5.69 9.21 6.41
N ASP A 117 7.01 9.06 6.44
CA ASP A 117 7.83 9.11 7.67
C ASP A 117 8.53 10.46 7.89
N SER A 118 8.36 11.40 6.95
CA SER A 118 9.03 12.71 6.96
C SER A 118 8.21 13.83 7.59
N GLY A 119 7.14 13.50 8.32
CA GLY A 119 6.22 14.49 8.90
C GLY A 119 5.59 15.37 7.80
N ALA A 120 5.69 16.69 7.93
CA ALA A 120 5.20 17.62 6.90
C ALA A 120 6.07 17.69 5.63
N GLY A 121 7.20 16.98 5.62
CA GLY A 121 8.21 17.09 4.58
C GLY A 121 8.88 18.46 4.54
N CYS A 122 9.93 18.59 3.73
CA CYS A 122 10.59 19.87 3.50
C CYS A 122 11.04 19.97 2.06
N TRP A 123 10.51 20.96 1.34
CA TRP A 123 10.91 21.29 -0.02
C TRP A 123 11.60 22.66 -0.04
N SER A 124 12.88 22.67 -0.37
CA SER A 124 13.66 23.90 -0.52
C SER A 124 13.60 24.35 -1.98
N THR A 125 12.75 25.34 -2.27
CA THR A 125 12.63 25.94 -3.60
C THR A 125 13.02 27.41 -3.55
N SER A 126 14.00 27.79 -4.37
CA SER A 126 14.46 29.18 -4.52
C SER A 126 14.83 29.88 -3.20
N GLY A 127 15.48 29.16 -2.27
CA GLY A 127 15.89 29.70 -0.97
C GLY A 127 14.77 29.84 0.07
N ARG A 128 13.58 29.27 -0.19
CA ARG A 128 12.46 29.20 0.77
C ARG A 128 12.09 27.75 1.05
N HIS A 129 11.70 27.49 2.28
CA HIS A 129 11.26 26.17 2.73
C HIS A 129 9.74 26.11 2.74
N GLN A 130 9.19 25.03 2.21
CA GLN A 130 7.75 24.77 2.17
C GLN A 130 7.49 23.32 2.57
N PHE A 131 6.26 23.02 3.02
CA PHE A 131 5.85 21.64 3.26
C PHE A 131 5.81 20.85 1.95
N ARG A 132 6.15 19.57 2.04
CA ARG A 132 6.27 18.68 0.89
C ARG A 132 5.34 17.49 1.06
N PRO A 133 4.12 17.54 0.48
CA PRO A 133 3.17 16.45 0.57
C PRO A 133 3.65 15.23 -0.23
N SER A 134 3.26 14.03 0.22
CA SER A 134 3.51 12.77 -0.49
C SER A 134 2.26 12.30 -1.23
N PHE A 135 2.44 11.75 -2.43
CA PHE A 135 1.41 11.09 -3.22
C PHE A 135 1.61 9.57 -3.15
N PRO A 136 0.56 8.75 -2.99
CA PRO A 136 -0.88 9.06 -3.07
C PRO A 136 -1.55 9.57 -1.79
N ALA A 137 -0.84 9.69 -0.67
CA ALA A 137 -1.42 10.05 0.62
C ALA A 137 -2.14 11.43 0.63
N SER A 138 -1.63 12.40 -0.13
CA SER A 138 -2.13 13.79 -0.14
C SER A 138 -3.41 14.00 -0.98
N ARG A 139 -3.62 13.21 -2.03
CA ARG A 139 -4.68 13.45 -3.05
C ARG A 139 -5.39 12.18 -3.56
N SER A 140 -5.61 11.18 -2.73
CA SER A 140 -6.47 10.05 -3.11
C SER A 140 -7.94 10.51 -3.18
N GLN A 141 -8.54 10.61 -4.37
CA GLN A 141 -9.96 10.94 -4.56
C GLN A 141 -10.91 9.73 -4.28
N ALA A 142 -10.42 8.66 -3.66
CA ALA A 142 -11.24 7.50 -3.33
C ALA A 142 -12.04 7.75 -2.03
N PRO A 143 -13.38 7.72 -2.05
CA PRO A 143 -14.16 7.71 -0.82
C PRO A 143 -13.94 6.38 -0.08
N SER A 144 -13.31 6.42 1.09
CA SER A 144 -13.14 5.27 1.97
C SER A 144 -14.47 4.93 2.66
N LEU A 145 -15.14 3.85 2.23
CA LEU A 145 -16.27 3.26 2.95
C LEU A 145 -15.79 2.00 3.69
N LEU A 146 -15.64 2.10 5.01
CA LEU A 146 -15.31 0.97 5.87
C LEU A 146 -16.60 0.18 6.17
N SER A 147 -16.78 -1.00 5.56
CA SER A 147 -17.77 -1.99 6.00
C SER A 147 -17.06 -3.11 6.75
N ARG A 148 -17.56 -3.43 7.94
CA ARG A 148 -16.92 -4.33 8.91
C ARG A 148 -17.36 -5.77 8.64
N THR A 149 -16.56 -6.53 7.91
CA THR A 149 -16.70 -7.98 7.76
C THR A 149 -15.30 -8.63 7.70
N GLN A 150 -15.16 -9.84 8.24
CA GLN A 150 -13.93 -10.66 8.19
C GLN A 150 -13.63 -11.04 6.74
N LEU A 151 -12.98 -10.15 6.02
CA LEU A 151 -12.68 -10.29 4.62
C LEU A 151 -11.16 -10.30 4.43
N PRO A 152 -10.65 -10.99 3.39
CA PRO A 152 -9.21 -11.07 3.16
C PRO A 152 -8.57 -9.68 3.05
N VAL A 153 -7.31 -9.56 3.49
CA VAL A 153 -6.55 -8.31 3.40
C VAL A 153 -5.33 -8.50 2.52
N PHE A 154 -5.06 -7.50 1.70
CA PHE A 154 -3.93 -7.46 0.79
C PHE A 154 -2.93 -6.41 1.24
N LEU A 155 -1.65 -6.75 1.17
CA LEU A 155 -0.56 -5.83 1.44
C LEU A 155 0.22 -5.55 0.16
N PHE A 156 0.41 -4.28 -0.17
CA PHE A 156 1.33 -3.85 -1.21
C PHE A 156 2.62 -3.29 -0.60
N LEU A 157 3.75 -3.89 -1.00
CA LEU A 157 5.09 -3.49 -0.58
C LEU A 157 5.89 -3.00 -1.79
N SER A 158 6.32 -1.73 -1.72
CA SER A 158 7.31 -1.20 -2.66
C SER A 158 8.68 -1.12 -1.99
N PRO A 159 9.78 -1.42 -2.71
CA PRO A 159 11.14 -1.21 -2.23
C PRO A 159 11.51 0.27 -2.00
N GLN A 160 10.67 1.20 -2.47
CA GLN A 160 10.93 2.65 -2.44
C GLN A 160 10.18 3.40 -1.34
N ALA A 161 9.43 2.72 -0.48
CA ALA A 161 8.88 3.38 0.70
C ALA A 161 10.02 3.58 1.70
N PHE A 162 10.88 4.59 1.47
CA PHE A 162 11.73 5.35 2.42
C PHE A 162 12.49 6.46 1.69
#